data_AF-A0A2H5FM00-F1
#
_entry.id   AF-A0A2H5FM00-F1
#
_cell.length_a   1.000
_cell.length_b   1.000
_cell.length_c   1.000
_cell.angle_alpha   90.00
_cell.angle_beta   90.00
_cell.angle_gamma   90.00
#
_symmetry.space_group_name_H-M   'P 1'
#
loop_
_entity.id
_entity.type
_entity.pdbx_description
1 polymer ?
#
loop_
_entity_poly.entity_id
_entity_poly.type
_entity_poly.pdbx_seq_one_letter_code
_entity_poly.pdbx_strand_id
1 'polypeptide(L)'
;MNQQKGFSLIEVLLSLLMVTTLALAFVQQQSQSKYMLNQLVIRTEATHHLDQIEEALTTPIKKFPFPPSFFDLVLQHNSQEVFVKLAWHDQINFIIRKHGSIELK
;
A
#
# COMPACT_ATOMS: atom_id res chain seq x y z
N MET A 1 -39.24 -45.15 20.82
CA MET A 1 -40.17 -44.16 20.21
C MET A 1 -39.30 -43.09 19.56
N ASN A 2 -38.93 -43.28 18.29
CA ASN A 2 -37.94 -42.45 17.60
C ASN A 2 -38.64 -41.37 16.77
N GLN A 3 -38.75 -40.16 17.30
CA GLN A 3 -39.14 -39.00 16.50
C GLN A 3 -37.88 -38.46 15.81
N GLN A 4 -37.62 -38.92 14.58
CA GLN A 4 -36.72 -38.21 13.69
C GLN A 4 -37.41 -36.90 13.28
N LYS A 5 -37.11 -35.82 13.99
CA LYS A 5 -37.49 -34.47 13.55
C LYS A 5 -36.60 -34.11 12.36
N GLY A 6 -37.17 -34.18 11.15
CA GLY A 6 -36.53 -33.64 9.96
C GLY A 6 -36.40 -32.12 10.05
N PHE A 7 -35.44 -31.54 9.34
CA PHE A 7 -35.30 -30.09 9.25
C PHE A 7 -36.49 -29.48 8.51
N SER A 8 -37.05 -28.41 9.05
CA SER A 8 -38.06 -27.62 8.36
C SER A 8 -37.43 -26.90 7.17
N LEU A 9 -38.18 -26.74 6.08
CA LEU A 9 -37.74 -25.99 4.90
C LEU A 9 -37.28 -24.56 5.27
N ILE A 10 -37.95 -23.93 6.25
CA ILE A 10 -37.60 -22.60 6.73
C ILE A 10 -36.22 -22.60 7.41
N GLU A 11 -35.92 -23.62 8.22
CA GLU A 11 -34.62 -23.75 8.89
C GLU A 11 -33.49 -23.95 7.88
N VAL A 12 -33.73 -24.75 6.83
CA VAL A 12 -32.78 -24.96 5.74
C VAL A 12 -32.54 -23.65 4.98
N LEU A 13 -33.61 -22.91 4.64
CA LEU A 13 -33.50 -21.64 3.92
C LEU A 13 -32.78 -20.56 4.74
N LEU A 14 -33.07 -20.46 6.04
CA LEU A 14 -32.39 -19.53 6.95
C LEU A 14 -30.91 -19.89 7.08
N SER A 15 -30.59 -21.17 7.21
CA SER A 15 -29.20 -21.64 7.29
C SER A 15 -28.45 -21.34 6.00
N LEU A 16 -29.07 -21.59 4.84
CA LEU A 16 -28.48 -21.30 3.54
C LEU A 16 -28.26 -19.79 3.35
N LEU A 17 -29.23 -18.96 3.75
CA LEU A 17 -29.11 -17.51 3.71
C LEU A 17 -27.96 -17.00 4.59
N MET A 18 -27.83 -17.54 5.81
CA MET A 18 -26.71 -17.18 6.69
C MET A 18 -25.37 -17.56 6.08
N VAL A 19 -25.22 -18.80 5.60
CA VAL A 19 -23.96 -19.30 5.04
C VAL A 19 -23.54 -18.49 3.82
N THR A 20 -24.49 -18.19 2.92
CA THR A 20 -24.22 -17.38 1.72
C THR A 20 -23.84 -15.94 2.07
N THR A 21 -24.52 -15.32 3.04
CA THR A 21 -24.20 -13.97 3.50
C THR A 21 -22.82 -13.91 4.14
N LEU A 22 -22.49 -14.88 5.00
CA LEU A 22 -21.17 -15.00 5.64
C LEU A 22 -20.07 -15.20 4.60
N ALA A 23 -20.28 -16.12 3.65
CA ALA A 23 -19.32 -16.36 2.59
C ALA A 23 -19.04 -15.10 1.77
N LEU A 24 -20.10 -14.35 1.41
CA LEU A 24 -19.96 -13.09 0.67
C LEU A 24 -19.20 -12.02 1.48
N ALA A 25 -19.53 -11.87 2.76
CA ALA A 25 -18.84 -10.94 3.66
C ALA A 25 -17.35 -11.28 3.79
N PHE A 26 -17.00 -12.57 3.90
CA PHE A 26 -15.60 -13.00 3.97
C PHE A 26 -14.83 -12.71 2.69
N VAL A 27 -15.43 -12.92 1.52
CA VAL A 27 -14.80 -12.59 0.22
C VAL A 27 -14.53 -11.09 0.12
N GLN A 28 -15.51 -10.26 0.50
CA GLN A 28 -15.36 -8.82 0.49
C GLN A 28 -14.28 -8.35 1.48
N GLN A 29 -14.29 -8.90 2.70
CA GLN A 29 -13.28 -8.62 3.72
C GLN A 29 -11.88 -9.01 3.24
N GLN A 30 -11.73 -10.19 2.61
CA GLN A 30 -10.44 -10.65 2.10
C GLN A 30 -9.89 -9.72 1.02
N SER A 31 -10.74 -9.24 0.10
CA SER A 31 -10.33 -8.29 -0.93
C SER A 31 -9.84 -6.98 -0.31
N GLN A 32 -10.58 -6.42 0.64
CA GLN A 32 -10.21 -5.19 1.33
C GLN A 32 -8.90 -5.34 2.11
N SER A 33 -8.71 -6.45 2.83
CA SER A 33 -7.46 -6.71 3.54
C SER A 33 -6.26 -6.83 2.60
N LYS A 34 -6.41 -7.52 1.46
CA LYS A 34 -5.35 -7.60 0.43
C LYS A 34 -4.99 -6.23 -0.11
N TYR A 35 -5.99 -5.39 -0.39
CA TYR A 35 -5.76 -4.02 -0.83
C TYR A 35 -4.97 -3.21 0.20
N MET A 36 -5.35 -3.25 1.47
CA MET A 36 -4.65 -2.52 2.55
C MET A 36 -3.21 -3.02 2.74
N LEU A 37 -2.98 -4.34 2.69
CA LEU A 37 -1.64 -4.91 2.76
C LEU A 37 -0.77 -4.49 1.59
N ASN A 38 -1.31 -4.51 0.37
CA ASN A 38 -0.58 -4.07 -0.82
C ASN A 38 -0.17 -2.60 -0.70
N GLN A 39 -1.08 -1.74 -0.22
CA GLN A 39 -0.78 -0.33 0.03
C GLN A 39 0.33 -0.14 1.08
N LEU A 40 0.36 -0.98 2.13
CA LEU A 40 1.42 -0.96 3.14
C LEU A 40 2.77 -1.40 2.58
N VAL A 41 2.80 -2.46 1.77
CA VAL A 41 4.02 -2.94 1.10
C VAL A 41 4.58 -1.84 0.20
N ILE A 42 3.75 -1.27 -0.68
CA ILE A 42 4.15 -0.19 -1.59
C ILE A 42 4.69 1.02 -0.81
N ARG A 43 4.02 1.42 0.28
CA ARG A 43 4.50 2.54 1.12
C ARG A 43 5.82 2.23 1.82
N THR A 44 6.02 0.99 2.26
CA THR A 44 7.25 0.57 2.92
C THR A 44 8.41 0.57 1.93
N GLU A 45 8.22 0.02 0.73
CA GLU A 45 9.21 0.06 -0.35
C GLU A 45 9.51 1.49 -0.79
N ALA A 46 8.49 2.33 -0.96
CA ALA A 46 8.65 3.75 -1.28
C ALA A 46 9.48 4.50 -0.23
N THR A 47 9.21 4.23 1.06
CA THR A 47 9.94 4.85 2.16
C THR A 47 11.39 4.38 2.18
N HIS A 48 11.62 3.08 2.01
CA HIS A 48 12.96 2.53 1.95
C HIS A 48 13.77 3.11 0.79
N HIS A 49 13.16 3.26 -0.39
CA HIS A 49 13.81 3.92 -1.53
C HIS A 49 14.09 5.40 -1.27
N LEU A 50 13.20 6.11 -0.60
CA LEU A 50 13.46 7.49 -0.18
C LEU A 50 14.65 7.58 0.77
N ASP A 51 14.76 6.67 1.74
CA ASP A 51 15.90 6.62 2.67
C ASP A 51 17.21 6.35 1.90
N GLN A 52 17.20 5.45 0.92
CA GLN A 52 18.36 5.19 0.05
C GLN A 52 18.77 6.40 -0.80
N ILE A 53 17.79 7.15 -1.33
CA ILE A 53 18.06 8.37 -2.09
C ILE A 53 18.65 9.45 -1.18
N GLU A 54 18.13 9.57 0.05
CA GLU A 54 18.65 10.51 1.05
C GLU A 54 20.10 10.19 1.44
N GLU A 55 20.43 8.91 1.65
CA GLU A 55 21.80 8.46 1.89
C GLU A 55 22.73 8.70 0.68
N ALA A 56 22.23 8.47 -0.54
CA ALA A 56 22.97 8.76 -1.77
C ALA A 56 23.20 10.27 -2.00
N LEU A 57 22.34 11.15 -1.48
CA LEU A 57 22.49 12.60 -1.56
C LEU A 57 23.56 13.15 -0.60
N THR A 58 23.77 12.46 0.53
CA THR A 58 24.78 12.86 1.54
C THR A 58 26.16 12.25 1.28
N THR A 59 26.27 11.28 0.38
CA THR A 59 27.54 10.65 0.00
C THR A 59 28.16 11.28 -1.26
N PRO A 60 29.49 11.47 -1.31
CA PRO A 60 30.16 12.12 -2.44
C PRO A 60 30.15 11.29 -3.74
N ILE A 61 29.76 10.01 -3.66
CA ILE A 61 29.65 9.11 -4.80
C ILE A 61 28.18 9.07 -5.23
N LYS A 62 27.81 9.93 -6.18
CA LYS A 62 26.46 9.99 -6.78
C LYS A 62 26.14 8.74 -7.60
N LYS A 63 25.81 7.64 -6.94
CA LYS A 63 25.11 6.51 -7.55
C LYS A 63 23.70 6.49 -6.99
N PHE A 64 22.79 7.20 -7.68
CA PHE A 64 21.38 7.12 -7.36
C PHE A 64 20.88 5.72 -7.71
N PRO A 65 20.29 4.98 -6.76
CA PRO A 65 19.53 3.79 -7.11
C PRO A 65 18.36 4.27 -7.97
N PHE A 66 18.30 3.82 -9.23
CA PHE A 66 17.15 4.09 -10.07
C PHE A 66 15.92 3.47 -9.39
N PRO A 67 14.84 4.23 -9.19
CA PRO A 67 13.61 3.67 -8.62
C PRO A 67 13.07 2.58 -9.56
N PRO A 68 12.46 1.50 -9.02
CA PRO A 68 11.78 0.52 -9.84
C PRO A 68 10.66 1.19 -10.66
N SER A 69 10.30 0.61 -11.82
CA SER A 69 9.44 1.21 -12.86
C SER A 69 8.03 1.66 -12.43
N PHE A 70 7.64 1.42 -11.19
CA PHE A 70 6.34 1.78 -10.62
C PHE A 70 6.36 3.12 -9.87
N PHE A 71 7.54 3.70 -9.65
CA PHE A 71 7.73 4.95 -8.94
C PHE A 71 8.28 6.03 -9.87
N ASP A 72 7.56 7.15 -9.93
CA ASP A 72 8.02 8.37 -10.55
C ASP A 72 8.74 9.21 -9.48
N LEU A 73 10.06 9.28 -9.59
CA LEU A 73 10.90 10.13 -8.75
C LEU A 73 10.92 11.55 -9.34
N VAL A 74 10.41 12.51 -8.58
CA VAL A 74 10.47 13.94 -8.90
C VAL A 74 11.37 14.62 -7.87
N LEU A 75 12.58 14.98 -8.29
CA LEU A 75 13.51 15.79 -7.52
C LEU A 75 13.30 17.27 -7.89
N GLN A 76 12.83 18.08 -6.95
CA GLN A 76 12.74 19.53 -7.12
C GLN A 76 13.78 20.21 -6.22
N HIS A 77 14.77 20.84 -6.86
CA HIS A 77 15.77 21.63 -6.18
C HIS A 77 15.34 23.09 -6.16
N ASN A 78 15.00 23.62 -4.98
CA ASN A 78 14.87 25.06 -4.79
C ASN A 78 16.12 25.56 -4.04
N SER A 79 16.49 26.82 -4.25
CA SER A 79 17.76 27.47 -3.85
C SER A 79 18.28 27.25 -2.40
N GLN A 80 17.48 26.68 -1.50
CA GLN A 80 17.84 26.36 -0.12
C GLN A 80 17.34 24.97 0.36
N GLU A 81 16.60 24.23 -0.46
CA GLU A 81 15.86 23.03 -0.05
C GLU A 81 15.71 22.02 -1.20
N VAL A 82 15.98 20.75 -0.90
CA VAL A 82 15.74 19.64 -1.84
C VAL A 82 14.44 18.95 -1.47
N PHE A 83 13.48 18.95 -2.40
CA PHE A 83 12.25 18.19 -2.27
C PHE A 83 12.39 16.88 -3.04
N VAL A 84 12.30 15.78 -2.31
CA VAL A 84 12.24 14.45 -2.89
C VAL A 84 10.78 14.01 -2.85
N LYS A 85 10.14 13.94 -4.01
CA LYS A 85 8.78 13.45 -4.18
C LYS A 85 8.83 12.11 -4.88
N LEU A 86 8.30 11.08 -4.23
CA LEU A 86 8.03 9.79 -4.86
C LEU A 86 6.53 9.68 -5.10
N ALA A 87 6.12 9.62 -6.36
CA ALA A 87 4.74 9.35 -6.76
C ALA A 87 4.67 7.96 -7.38
N TRP A 88 3.54 7.26 -7.22
CA TRP A 88 3.30 6.00 -7.92
C TRP A 88 2.21 6.16 -8.97
N HIS A 89 2.19 5.24 -9.94
CA HIS A 89 1.49 5.33 -11.24
C HIS A 89 0.00 5.70 -11.21
N ASP A 90 -0.66 5.67 -10.04
CA ASP A 90 -2.06 6.06 -9.85
C ASP A 90 -2.23 7.52 -9.34
N GLN A 91 -1.14 8.30 -9.26
CA GLN A 91 -1.06 9.76 -8.96
C GLN A 91 -1.72 10.27 -7.66
N ILE A 92 -2.52 9.48 -6.95
CA ILE A 92 -3.32 9.92 -5.79
C ILE A 92 -2.50 9.92 -4.50
N ASN A 93 -1.49 9.05 -4.39
CA ASN A 93 -0.68 8.98 -3.19
C ASN A 93 0.79 9.20 -3.52
N PHE A 94 1.43 10.04 -2.72
CA PHE A 94 2.81 10.43 -2.85
C PHE A 94 3.42 10.59 -1.46
N ILE A 95 4.74 10.41 -1.37
CA ILE A 95 5.49 10.76 -0.17
C ILE A 95 6.43 11.90 -0.55
N ILE A 96 6.34 13.01 0.18
CA ILE A 96 7.24 14.16 0.03
C ILE A 96 8.09 14.24 1.29
N ARG A 97 9.41 14.27 1.12
CA ARG A 97 10.34 14.66 2.18
C ARG A 97 11.05 15.95 1.81
N LYS A 98 11.16 16.83 2.81
CA LYS A 98 11.81 18.13 2.72
C LYS A 98 13.17 18.02 3.39
N HIS A 99 14.23 18.37 2.68
CA HIS A 99 15.59 18.40 3.24
C HIS A 99 16.13 19.84 3.23
N GLY A 100 16.76 20.24 4.34
CA GLY A 100 17.44 21.53 4.45
C GLY A 100 18.77 21.51 3.69
N SER A 101 19.05 22.58 2.96
CA SER A 101 20.22 22.82 2.10
C SER A 101 21.42 21.90 2.36
N ILE A 102 21.59 20.87 1.53
CA ILE A 102 22.90 20.25 1.34
C ILE A 102 23.62 21.16 0.37
N GLU A 103 24.62 21.90 0.85
CA GLU A 103 25.57 22.60 -0.02
C GLU A 103 26.22 21.55 -0.93
N LEU A 104 25.74 21.48 -2.17
CA LEU A 104 26.43 20.82 -3.27
C LEU A 104 27.67 21.65 -3.59
N LYS A 105 28.78 21.32 -2.94
CA LYS A 105 30.11 21.82 -3.30
C LYS A 105 30.76 20.93 -4.36
#